data_AF-A0A534EUJ9-F1
#
_entry.id   AF-A0A534EUJ9-F1
#
_cell.length_a   1.000
_cell.length_b   1.000
_cell.length_c   1.000
_cell.angle_alpha   90.00
_cell.angle_beta   90.00
_cell.angle_gamma   90.00
#
_symmetry.space_group_name_H-M   'P 1'
#
loop_
_entity.id
_entity.type
_entity.pdbx_description
1 polymer ?
#
loop_
_entity_poly.entity_id
_entity_poly.type
_entity_poly.pdbx_seq_one_letter_code
_entity_poly.pdbx_strand_id
1 'polypeptide(L)' 'MESPPLAGRTIAVPETRELEVFAAMLERRGARVLRCPLVAIRDAPDPAPVLAFARAFAQEAFDDLVLTTGEG' A
#
# COMPACT_ATOMS: atom_id res chain seq x y z
N MET A 1 12.36 -13.36 32.11
CA MET A 1 11.94 -12.50 30.98
C MET A 1 11.45 -13.41 29.88
N GLU A 2 10.22 -13.23 29.44
CA GLU A 2 9.67 -13.98 28.32
C GLU A 2 10.38 -13.56 27.02
N SER A 3 10.58 -14.50 26.10
CA SER A 3 11.21 -14.19 24.81
C SER A 3 10.29 -13.25 24.01
N PRO A 4 10.82 -12.22 23.31
CA PRO A 4 10.00 -11.37 22.46
C PRO A 4 9.18 -12.22 21.46
N PRO A 5 7.92 -11.84 21.16
CA PRO A 5 7.01 -12.70 20.39
C PRO A 5 7.51 -13.16 19.02
N LEU A 6 8.45 -12.42 18.40
CA LEU A 6 9.01 -12.73 17.08
C LEU A 6 10.50 -13.12 17.13
N ALA A 7 11.05 -13.40 18.32
CA ALA A 7 12.44 -13.81 18.46
C ALA A 7 12.77 -15.03 17.58
N GLY A 8 13.89 -14.96 16.87
CA GLY A 8 14.35 -16.02 15.95
C GLY A 8 13.62 -16.08 14.61
N ARG A 9 12.62 -15.21 14.36
CA ARG A 9 11.94 -15.12 13.06
C ARG A 9 12.65 -14.14 12.13
N THR A 10 12.78 -14.51 10.86
CA THR A 10 13.14 -13.60 9.78
C THR A 10 11.90 -13.31 8.95
N ILE A 11 11.56 -12.04 8.75
CA ILE A 11 10.33 -11.62 8.07
C ILE A 11 10.69 -10.68 6.92
N ALA A 12 10.26 -11.04 5.71
CA ALA A 12 10.34 -10.14 4.56
C ALA A 12 9.12 -9.21 4.53
N VAL A 13 9.34 -7.92 4.30
CA VAL A 13 8.29 -6.90 4.24
C VAL A 13 8.17 -6.38 2.80
N PRO A 14 7.09 -6.74 2.07
CA PRO A 14 6.87 -6.29 0.69
C PRO A 14 6.25 -4.90 0.55
N GLU A 15 5.92 -4.28 1.68
CA GLU A 15 5.31 -2.95 1.78
C GLU A 15 6.26 -1.87 1.21
N THR A 16 5.70 -0.77 0.67
CA THR A 16 6.47 0.37 0.13
C THR A 16 6.15 1.76 0.71
N ARG A 17 4.93 2.04 1.21
CA ARG A 17 4.51 3.36 1.75
C ARG A 17 4.98 3.62 3.18
N GLU A 18 4.79 2.65 4.07
CA GLU A 18 5.06 2.73 5.51
C GLU A 18 6.12 1.70 5.95
N LEU A 19 7.02 1.37 5.02
CA LEU A 19 8.00 0.29 5.15
C LEU A 19 8.80 0.38 6.46
N GLU A 20 9.34 1.56 6.77
CA GLU A 20 10.18 1.74 7.96
C GLU A 20 9.37 1.68 9.26
N VAL A 21 8.16 2.23 9.25
CA VAL A 21 7.25 2.18 10.41
C VAL A 21 6.91 0.73 10.72
N PHE A 22 6.53 -0.05 9.71
CA PHE A 22 6.16 -1.44 9.90
C PHE A 22 7.37 -2.32 10.27
N ALA A 23 8.51 -2.12 9.61
CA ALA A 23 9.75 -2.81 9.94
C ALA A 23 10.15 -2.57 11.40
N ALA A 24 10.12 -1.32 11.87
CA ALA A 24 10.44 -0.98 13.25
C ALA A 24 9.48 -1.65 14.26
N MET A 25 8.19 -1.78 13.92
CA MET A 25 7.22 -2.49 14.79
C MET A 25 7.56 -3.98 14.96
N LEU A 26 8.07 -4.62 13.91
CA LEU A 26 8.47 -6.02 13.92
C LEU A 26 9.80 -6.22 14.65
N GLU A 27 10.77 -5.35 14.41
CA GLU A 27 12.08 -5.35 15.08
C GLU A 27 11.94 -5.18 16.60
N ARG A 28 11.07 -4.26 17.06
CA ARG A 28 10.75 -4.10 18.50
C ARG A 28 10.18 -5.36 19.16
N ARG A 29 9.63 -6.28 18.37
CA ARG A 29 9.10 -7.57 18.83
C ARG A 29 10.09 -8.73 18.66
N GLY A 30 11.34 -8.44 18.26
CA GLY A 30 12.44 -9.39 18.19
C GLY A 30 12.66 -10.04 16.82
N ALA A 31 11.98 -9.59 15.76
CA ALA A 31 12.17 -10.12 14.42
C ALA A 31 13.45 -9.57 13.77
N ARG A 32 14.06 -10.37 12.89
CA ARG A 32 14.99 -9.87 11.86
C ARG A 32 14.17 -9.51 10.62
N VAL A 33 14.15 -8.24 10.22
CA VAL A 33 13.35 -7.78 9.09
C VAL A 33 14.21 -7.66 7.82
N LEU A 34 13.70 -8.20 6.71
CA LEU A 34 14.20 -7.95 5.36
C LEU A 34 13.25 -6.99 4.65
N ARG A 35 13.71 -5.78 4.39
CA ARG A 35 12.97 -4.79 3.61
C ARG A 35 13.02 -5.20 2.14
N CYS A 36 11.87 -5.50 1.54
CA CYS A 36 11.79 -6.02 0.17
C CYS A 36 10.62 -5.39 -0.60
N PRO A 37 10.61 -4.07 -0.86
CA PRO A 37 9.48 -3.40 -1.52
C PRO A 37 9.11 -4.07 -2.85
N LEU A 38 7.88 -4.55 -3.00
CA LEU A 38 7.44 -5.30 -4.20
C LEU A 38 6.39 -4.58 -5.04
N VAL A 39 5.79 -3.50 -4.53
CA VAL A 39 4.68 -2.81 -5.19
C VAL A 39 4.91 -1.31 -5.20
N ALA A 40 4.51 -0.62 -6.27
CA ALA A 40 4.51 0.83 -6.31
C ALA A 40 3.17 1.31 -6.86
N ILE A 41 2.58 2.29 -6.19
CA ILE A 41 1.46 3.05 -6.74
C ILE A 41 2.07 4.23 -7.50
N ARG A 42 1.71 4.34 -8.78
CA ARG A 42 2.15 5.40 -9.67
C ARG A 42 0.92 5.99 -10.32
N ASP A 43 0.93 7.31 -10.50
CA ASP A 43 -0.10 7.96 -11.31
C ASP A 43 -0.11 7.38 -12.72
N ALA A 44 -1.28 7.45 -13.37
CA ALA A 44 -1.40 7.09 -14.77
C ALA A 44 -0.39 7.91 -15.59
N PRO A 45 0.45 7.29 -16.44
CA PRO A 45 1.44 8.01 -17.24
C PRO A 45 0.82 9.11 -18.13
N ASP A 46 -0.44 8.90 -18.54
CA ASP A 46 -1.29 9.91 -19.14
C ASP A 46 -2.52 10.15 -18.24
N PRO A 47 -2.70 11.36 -17.67
CA PRO A 47 -3.86 11.69 -16.86
C PRO A 47 -5.12 11.99 -17.69
N ALA A 48 -5.01 12.23 -19.00
CA ALA A 48 -6.14 12.69 -19.81
C ALA A 48 -7.35 11.74 -19.79
N PRO A 49 -7.20 10.40 -19.89
CA PRO A 49 -8.31 9.47 -19.79
C PRO A 49 -8.99 9.48 -18.41
N VAL A 50 -8.20 9.56 -17.33
CA VAL A 50 -8.70 9.62 -15.95
C VAL A 50 -9.55 10.88 -15.75
N LEU A 51 -9.06 12.03 -16.22
CA LEU A 51 -9.79 13.29 -16.15
C LEU A 51 -11.03 13.30 -17.03
N ALA A 52 -10.99 12.65 -18.20
CA ALA A 52 -12.16 12.52 -19.07
C ALA A 52 -13.26 11.68 -18.41
N PHE A 53 -12.88 10.55 -17.78
CA PHE A 53 -13.79 9.74 -16.97
C PHE A 53 -14.41 10.55 -15.83
N ALA A 54 -13.59 11.26 -15.05
CA ALA A 54 -14.07 12.09 -13.93
C ALA A 54 -15.05 13.18 -14.39
N ARG A 55 -14.77 13.83 -15.53
CA ARG A 55 -15.68 14.83 -16.13
C ARG A 55 -17.00 14.20 -16.58
N ALA A 56 -16.96 13.04 -17.24
CA ALA A 56 -18.17 12.34 -17.66
C ALA A 56 -19.03 11.94 -16.45
N PHE A 57 -18.40 11.44 -15.38
CA PHE A 57 -19.08 11.12 -14.14
C PHE A 57 -19.72 12.36 -13.49
N ALA A 58 -19.00 13.49 -13.44
CA ALA A 58 -19.56 14.75 -12.94
C ALA A 58 -20.68 15.33 -13.82
N GLN A 59 -20.83 14.84 -15.06
CA GLN A 59 -21.91 15.18 -15.99
C GLN A 59 -23.05 14.13 -15.98
N GLU A 60 -23.13 13.31 -14.93
CA GLU A 60 -24.18 12.30 -14.74
C GLU A 60 -24.23 11.25 -15.87
N ALA A 61 -23.07 10.95 -16.48
CA ALA A 61 -23.00 9.98 -17.59
C ALA A 61 -23.08 8.50 -17.14
N PHE A 62 -23.13 8.22 -15.84
CA PHE A 62 -23.16 6.87 -15.27
C PHE A 62 -24.17 6.80 -14.12
N ASP A 63 -24.90 5.68 -14.04
CA ASP A 63 -25.85 5.41 -12.95
C ASP A 63 -25.15 4.89 -11.68
N ASP A 64 -24.03 4.19 -11.84
CA ASP A 64 -23.30 3.52 -10.77
C ASP A 64 -21.79 3.87 -10.80
N LEU A 65 -21.19 3.96 -9.60
CA LEU A 65 -19.74 4.10 -9.42
C LEU A 65 -19.21 2.95 -8.56
N VAL A 66 -18.24 2.20 -9.09
CA VAL A 66 -17.56 1.12 -8.37
C VAL A 66 -16.09 1.49 -8.19
N LEU A 67 -15.68 1.67 -6.93
CA LEU A 67 -14.29 1.93 -6.55
C LEU A 67 -13.69 0.65 -5.95
N THR A 68 -12.55 0.21 -6.49
CA THR A 68 -11.89 -1.04 -6.07
C THR A 68 -10.91 -0.84 -4.91
N THR A 69 -10.41 0.38 -4.71
CA THR A 69 -9.49 0.76 -3.64
C THR A 69 -9.83 2.18 -3.15
N GLY A 70 -9.33 2.57 -1.98
CA GLY A 70 -9.46 3.95 -1.49
C GLY A 70 -8.35 4.90 -1.98
N GLU A 71 -7.40 4.41 -2.78
CA GLU A 71 -6.33 5.23 -3.35
C GLU A 71 -6.73 5.89 -4.68
N GLY A 72 -7.68 5.29 -5.42
CA GLY A 72 -8.11 5.72 -6.75
C GLY A 72 -9.36 6.57 -6.76
#